data_AF-A0A411WQ48-F1
#
_entry.id   AF-A0A411WQ48-F1
#
_cell.length_a   1.000
_cell.length_b   1.000
_cell.length_c   1.000
_cell.angle_alpha   90.00
_cell.angle_beta   90.00
_cell.angle_gamma   90.00
#
_symmetry.space_group_name_H-M   'P 1'
#
loop_
_entity.id
_entity.type
_entity.pdbx_description
1 polymer ?
#
loop_
_entity_poly.entity_id
_entity_poly.type
_entity_poly.pdbx_seq_one_letter_code
_entity_poly.pdbx_strand_id
1 'polypeptide(L)' 'MLNSTDIAPNKLAPSDPLELAEQCLALISVVVKLEDAPVKESLQFILYEKMAALFSVLYASNG' A
#
# COMPACT_ATOMS: atom_id res chain seq x y z
N MET A 1 -1.58 -37.50 -11.45
CA MET A 1 -1.02 -36.78 -10.29
C MET A 1 -0.72 -35.34 -10.72
N LEU A 2 -1.67 -34.44 -10.49
CA LEU A 2 -1.47 -32.98 -10.46
C LEU A 2 -2.47 -32.48 -9.43
N ASN A 3 -2.01 -32.21 -8.20
CA ASN A 3 -2.86 -31.59 -7.18
C ASN A 3 -2.60 -30.08 -7.23
N SER A 4 -3.42 -29.38 -8.02
CA SER A 4 -3.43 -27.91 -8.15
C SER A 4 -4.16 -27.27 -6.97
N THR A 5 -3.60 -27.39 -5.78
CA THR A 5 -4.05 -26.62 -4.61
C THR A 5 -2.84 -25.96 -3.95
N ASP A 6 -2.34 -24.92 -4.59
CA ASP A 6 -1.56 -23.89 -3.90
C ASP A 6 -1.82 -22.53 -4.57
N ILE A 7 -3.11 -22.17 -4.65
CA ILE A 7 -3.47 -20.76 -4.73
C ILE A 7 -3.35 -20.27 -3.29
N ALA A 8 -2.13 -19.89 -2.90
CA ALA A 8 -1.88 -19.23 -1.63
C ALA A 8 -2.84 -18.02 -1.52
N PRO A 9 -3.70 -17.97 -0.48
CA PRO A 9 -4.61 -16.85 -0.34
C PRO A 9 -3.77 -15.64 0.04
N ASN A 10 -3.72 -14.65 -0.85
CA ASN A 10 -3.53 -13.26 -0.48
C ASN A 10 -2.21 -12.91 0.24
N LYS A 11 -1.06 -13.12 -0.42
CA LYS A 11 0.15 -12.32 -0.13
C LYS A 11 0.04 -10.91 -0.77
N LEU A 12 -1.13 -10.26 -0.62
CA LEU A 12 -1.48 -8.96 -1.23
C LEU A 12 -1.82 -7.89 -0.19
N ALA A 13 -1.93 -8.26 1.09
CA ALA A 13 -1.88 -7.27 2.15
C ALA A 13 -0.40 -7.04 2.46
N PRO A 14 0.18 -5.87 2.19
CA PRO A 14 1.53 -5.54 2.68
C PRO A 14 1.42 -5.50 4.21
N SER A 15 1.77 -6.62 4.85
CA SER A 15 1.72 -6.79 6.30
C SER A 15 3.00 -6.28 6.96
N ASP A 16 4.04 -6.03 6.16
CA ASP A 16 5.28 -5.44 6.62
C ASP A 16 5.15 -3.90 6.66
N PRO A 17 5.32 -3.26 7.84
CA PRO A 17 5.30 -1.81 7.95
C PRO A 17 6.34 -1.12 7.06
N LEU A 18 7.50 -1.74 6.83
CA LEU A 18 8.56 -1.17 6.00
C LEU A 18 8.13 -1.16 4.53
N GLU A 19 7.64 -2.28 4.00
CA GLU A 19 7.08 -2.34 2.64
C GLU A 19 5.94 -1.31 2.43
N LEU A 20 5.05 -1.14 3.42
CA LEU A 20 4.00 -0.12 3.38
C LEU A 20 4.57 1.31 3.34
N ALA A 21 5.61 1.60 4.12
CA ALA A 21 6.27 2.90 4.12
C ALA A 21 6.96 3.19 2.78
N GLU A 22 7.62 2.19 2.19
CA GLU A 22 8.25 2.28 0.86
C GLU A 22 7.21 2.53 -0.24
N GLN A 23 6.06 1.85 -0.19
CA GLN A 23 4.94 2.08 -1.12
C GLN A 23 4.41 3.51 -1.00
N CYS A 24 4.23 4.03 0.21
CA CYS A 24 3.81 5.42 0.44
C CYS A 24 4.82 6.41 -0.15
N LEU A 25 6.12 6.17 0.08
CA LEU A 25 7.21 7.01 -0.42
C LEU A 25 7.29 7.00 -1.96
N ALA A 26 7.18 5.82 -2.58
CA ALA A 26 7.15 5.69 -4.02
C ALA A 26 5.95 6.44 -4.62
N LEU A 27 4.76 6.28 -4.02
CA LEU A 27 3.54 6.91 -4.50
C LEU A 27 3.59 8.45 -4.38
N ILE A 28 4.01 9.01 -3.24
CA ILE A 28 4.13 10.47 -3.10
C ILE A 28 5.16 11.06 -4.09
N SER A 29 6.25 10.33 -4.37
CA SER A 29 7.26 10.77 -5.33
C SER A 29 6.71 10.92 -6.76
N VAL A 30 5.70 10.12 -7.11
CA VAL A 30 4.96 10.20 -8.39
C VAL A 30 3.95 11.34 -8.33
N VAL A 31 3.13 11.40 -7.27
CA VAL A 31 2.08 12.42 -7.08
C VAL A 31 2.62 13.85 -7.14
N VAL A 32 3.80 14.11 -6.56
CA VAL A 32 4.41 15.45 -6.54
C VAL A 32 4.77 15.94 -7.94
N LYS A 33 5.14 15.03 -8.85
CA LYS A 33 5.56 15.36 -10.22
C LYS A 33 4.41 15.29 -11.23
N LEU A 34 3.22 14.86 -10.80
CA LEU A 34 2.07 14.66 -11.67
C LEU A 34 1.31 15.98 -11.88
N GLU A 35 1.14 16.34 -13.14
CA GLU A 35 0.42 17.54 -13.60
C GLU A 35 -1.05 17.26 -13.90
N ASP A 36 -1.38 16.00 -14.23
CA ASP A 36 -2.76 15.56 -14.47
C ASP A 36 -3.56 15.60 -13.16
N ALA A 37 -4.45 16.59 -13.04
CA ALA A 37 -5.25 16.85 -11.84
C ALA A 37 -6.15 15.67 -11.42
N PRO A 38 -7.01 15.08 -12.27
CA PRO A 38 -7.86 13.97 -11.85
C PRO A 38 -7.07 12.71 -11.47
N VAL A 39 -5.95 12.43 -12.16
CA VAL A 39 -5.08 11.30 -11.78
C VAL A 39 -4.37 11.60 -10.44
N LYS A 40 -3.95 12.85 -10.24
CA LYS A 40 -3.31 13.29 -8.99
C LYS A 40 -4.23 13.15 -7.78
N GLU A 41 -5.49 13.59 -7.89
CA GLU A 41 -6.49 13.43 -6.82
C GLU A 41 -6.73 11.96 -6.50
N SER A 42 -6.82 11.11 -7.52
CA SER A 42 -6.99 9.66 -7.35
C SER A 42 -5.79 9.03 -6.62
N LEU A 43 -4.56 9.40 -7.00
CA LEU A 43 -3.36 8.89 -6.34
C LEU A 43 -3.18 9.45 -4.91
N GLN A 44 -3.62 10.68 -4.64
CA GLN A 44 -3.65 11.24 -3.29
C GLN A 44 -4.62 10.47 -2.38
N PHE A 45 -5.78 10.06 -2.90
CA PHE A 45 -6.70 9.19 -2.17
C PHE A 45 -6.07 7.83 -1.83
N ILE A 46 -5.42 7.19 -2.80
CA ILE A 46 -4.73 5.91 -2.58
C ILE A 46 -3.60 6.07 -1.55
N LEU A 47 -2.85 7.18 -1.60
CA LEU A 47 -1.79 7.47 -0.62
C LEU A 47 -2.37 7.59 0.79
N TYR A 48 -3.51 8.24 0.94
CA TYR A 48 -4.20 8.37 2.22
C TYR A 48 -4.59 7.00 2.79
N GLU A 49 -5.18 6.12 1.98
CA GLU A 49 -5.56 4.77 2.41
C GLU A 49 -4.33 3.94 2.83
N LYS A 50 -3.22 4.06 2.08
CA LYS A 50 -1.96 3.36 2.39
C LYS A 50 -1.32 3.87 3.68
N MET A 51 -1.34 5.18 3.93
CA MET A 51 -0.87 5.75 5.20
C MET A 51 -1.75 5.31 6.37
N ALA A 52 -3.08 5.27 6.21
CA ALA A 52 -3.99 4.78 7.24
C ALA A 52 -3.71 3.31 7.60
N ALA A 53 -3.47 2.46 6.59
CA ALA A 53 -3.06 1.08 6.79
C ALA A 53 -1.72 0.98 7.54
N LEU A 54 -0.71 1.77 7.14
CA LEU A 54 0.58 1.83 7.82
C LEU A 54 0.44 2.22 9.29
N PHE A 55 -0.33 3.27 9.59
CA PHE A 55 -0.59 3.68 10.97
C PHE A 55 -1.30 2.58 11.75
N SER A 56 -2.30 1.92 11.16
CA SER A 56 -2.99 0.80 11.81
C SER A 56 -2.02 -0.31 12.22
N VAL A 57 -1.09 -0.70 11.34
CA VAL A 57 -0.09 -1.74 11.66
C VAL A 57 0.90 -1.25 12.73
N LEU A 58 1.41 -0.02 12.62
CA LEU A 58 2.35 0.53 13.61
C LEU A 58 1.72 0.68 15.01
N TYR A 59 0.46 1.10 15.09
CA TYR A 59 -0.25 1.20 16.37
C TYR A 59 -0.60 -0.16 16.95
N ALA A 60 -0.96 -1.15 16.12
CA ALA A 60 -1.19 -2.53 16.58
C ALA A 60 0.10 -3.19 17.10
N SER A 61 1.27 -2.80 16.57
CA SER A 61 2.57 -3.30 17.03
C SER A 61 3.07 -2.65 18.33
N ASN A 62 2.48 -1.53 18.75
CA ASN A 62 2.88 -0.77 19.95
C ASN A 62 1.90 -0.93 21.13
N GLY A 63 0.92 -1.83 21.02
CA GLY A 63 -0.09 -2.13 22.04
C GLY A 63 0.21 -3.37 22.85
#